data_AF-A0A5D4NV23-F1
#
_entry.id   AF-A0A5D4NV23-F1
#
_cell.length_a   1.000
_cell.length_b   1.000
_cell.length_c   1.000
_cell.angle_alpha   90.00
_cell.angle_beta   90.00
_cell.angle_gamma   90.00
#
_symmetry.space_group_name_H-M   'P 1'
#
loop_
_entity.id
_entity.type
_entity.pdbx_description
1 polymer ?
#
loop_
_entity_poly.entity_id
_entity_poly.type
_entity_poly.pdbx_seq_one_letter_code
_entity_poly.pdbx_strand_id
1 'polypeptide(L)'
;MFITKWQTDQGLWQSALTLVRSRHYTDAAEVIKAIAAQTVQSIGGTISFQSFPTPTKKLEEEEVLYMQALSKEIAQLAEERKKDKVAELTTEYLDRFVHLLSETKRDSDYLHRELLKGLIEFKLTSQEKHFKLVKTVKTFDKSTLPKTVSVEFEKAGYVTPSEAAVIGGVSDQTIRRWCEKGKFPEAFKTDGGHWRIPQKYFKMSIEQAREADAFMKKADEETRDQLGGDVDEFDLDLDYS
;
A
#
# COMPACT_ATOMS: atom_id res chain seq x y z
N MET A 1 -20.75 3.16 11.66
CA MET A 1 -21.81 2.99 10.65
C MET A 1 -21.53 1.77 9.76
N PHE A 2 -21.11 0.63 10.34
CA PHE A 2 -20.67 -0.57 9.60
C PHE A 2 -21.61 -1.77 9.75
N ILE A 3 -22.47 -1.76 10.78
CA ILE A 3 -23.41 -2.85 11.11
C ILE A 3 -24.41 -3.10 9.96
N THR A 4 -24.81 -2.07 9.20
CA THR A 4 -25.72 -2.22 8.05
C THR A 4 -25.06 -2.85 6.83
N LYS A 5 -23.74 -2.72 6.68
CA LYS A 5 -23.01 -3.22 5.50
C LYS A 5 -22.92 -4.76 5.53
N TRP A 6 -22.63 -5.31 6.70
CA TRP A 6 -22.50 -6.75 6.91
C TRP A 6 -23.81 -7.53 6.73
N GLN A 7 -24.93 -6.92 7.15
CA GLN A 7 -26.26 -7.50 6.96
C GLN A 7 -26.66 -7.57 5.48
N THR A 8 -26.09 -6.69 4.65
CA THR A 8 -26.28 -6.68 3.20
C THR A 8 -25.47 -7.81 2.54
N ASP A 9 -24.27 -8.08 3.03
CA ASP A 9 -23.39 -9.15 2.50
C ASP A 9 -23.97 -10.55 2.72
N GLN A 10 -24.60 -10.80 3.86
CA GLN A 10 -25.24 -12.10 4.13
C GLN A 10 -26.41 -12.38 3.17
N GLY A 11 -27.22 -11.37 2.84
CA GLY A 11 -28.32 -11.51 1.88
C GLY A 11 -27.83 -11.78 0.46
N LEU A 12 -26.73 -11.14 0.06
CA LEU A 12 -26.10 -11.37 -1.25
C LEU A 12 -25.52 -12.78 -1.36
N TRP A 13 -24.85 -13.30 -0.32
CA TRP A 13 -24.38 -14.69 -0.30
C TRP A 13 -25.52 -15.70 -0.37
N GLN A 14 -26.63 -15.47 0.33
CA GLN A 14 -27.82 -16.34 0.21
C GLN A 14 -28.43 -16.31 -1.20
N SER A 15 -28.41 -15.13 -1.84
CA SER A 15 -28.86 -14.99 -3.22
C SER A 15 -27.94 -15.75 -4.18
N ALA A 16 -26.62 -15.63 -4.03
CA ALA A 16 -25.63 -16.38 -4.80
C ALA A 16 -25.83 -17.91 -4.63
N LEU A 17 -26.00 -18.39 -3.40
CA LEU A 17 -26.26 -19.81 -3.13
C LEU A 17 -27.55 -20.30 -3.77
N THR A 18 -28.61 -19.49 -3.72
CA THR A 18 -29.89 -19.81 -4.36
C THR A 18 -29.72 -19.93 -5.88
N LEU A 19 -28.98 -19.00 -6.49
CA LEU A 19 -28.66 -19.02 -7.91
C LEU A 19 -27.84 -20.26 -8.30
N VAL A 20 -26.82 -20.62 -7.52
CA VAL A 20 -26.04 -21.85 -7.74
C VAL A 20 -26.91 -23.10 -7.65
N ARG A 21 -27.78 -23.23 -6.65
CA ARG A 21 -28.71 -24.36 -6.50
C ARG A 21 -29.70 -24.47 -7.66
N SER A 22 -30.16 -23.32 -8.16
CA SER A 22 -31.04 -23.23 -9.34
C SER A 22 -30.31 -23.38 -10.68
N ARG A 23 -28.98 -23.59 -10.67
CA ARG A 23 -28.11 -23.72 -11.86
C ARG A 23 -27.97 -22.45 -12.70
N HIS A 24 -28.26 -21.28 -12.14
CA HIS A 24 -27.99 -19.98 -12.74
C HIS A 24 -26.57 -19.50 -12.40
N TYR A 25 -25.56 -20.23 -12.92
CA TYR A 25 -24.16 -20.03 -12.53
C TYR A 25 -23.57 -18.68 -12.98
N THR A 26 -23.98 -18.18 -14.14
CA THR A 26 -23.54 -16.88 -14.65
C THR A 26 -23.99 -15.75 -13.73
N ASP A 27 -25.25 -15.79 -13.31
CA ASP A 27 -25.84 -14.77 -12.44
C ASP A 27 -25.24 -14.87 -11.03
N ALA A 28 -25.02 -16.09 -10.55
CA ALA A 28 -24.32 -16.33 -9.29
C ALA A 28 -22.90 -15.75 -9.31
N ALA A 29 -22.15 -15.93 -10.39
CA ALA A 29 -20.80 -15.40 -10.53
C ALA A 29 -20.79 -13.86 -10.51
N GLU A 30 -21.75 -13.19 -11.15
CA GLU A 30 -21.87 -11.73 -11.08
C GLU A 30 -22.15 -11.22 -9.66
N VAL A 31 -23.03 -11.92 -8.92
CA VAL A 31 -23.27 -11.61 -7.50
C VAL A 31 -21.99 -11.81 -6.69
N ILE A 32 -21.26 -12.91 -6.90
CA ILE A 32 -20.00 -13.18 -6.19
C ILE A 32 -18.93 -12.12 -6.52
N LYS A 33 -18.83 -11.66 -7.77
CA LYS A 33 -17.94 -10.54 -8.17
C LYS A 33 -18.29 -9.27 -7.40
N ALA A 34 -19.57 -8.95 -7.28
CA ALA A 34 -20.02 -7.77 -6.53
C ALA A 34 -19.67 -7.88 -5.04
N ILE A 35 -19.88 -9.05 -4.44
CA ILE A 35 -19.49 -9.32 -3.05
C ILE A 35 -17.97 -9.19 -2.87
N ALA A 36 -17.18 -9.79 -3.76
CA ALA A 36 -15.72 -9.71 -3.70
C ALA A 36 -15.22 -8.26 -3.78
N ALA A 37 -15.81 -7.42 -4.66
CA ALA A 37 -15.46 -6.00 -4.73
C ALA A 37 -15.72 -5.30 -3.39
N GLN A 38 -16.86 -5.60 -2.78
CA GLN A 38 -17.26 -5.03 -1.51
C GLN A 38 -16.36 -5.47 -0.35
N THR A 39 -15.99 -6.76 -0.29
CA THR A 39 -15.07 -7.30 0.72
C THR A 39 -13.71 -6.60 0.63
N VAL A 40 -13.14 -6.49 -0.57
CA VAL A 40 -11.87 -5.77 -0.77
C VAL A 40 -11.98 -4.28 -0.42
N GLN A 41 -13.12 -3.66 -0.75
CA GLN A 41 -13.36 -2.26 -0.38
C GLN A 41 -13.42 -2.07 1.13
N SER A 42 -13.95 -3.03 1.89
CA SER A 42 -14.08 -2.95 3.35
C SER A 42 -12.72 -2.88 4.07
N ILE A 43 -11.70 -3.54 3.53
CA ILE A 43 -10.33 -3.52 4.05
C ILE A 43 -9.49 -2.37 3.46
N GLY A 44 -10.14 -1.44 2.74
CA GLY A 44 -9.50 -0.26 2.17
C GLY A 44 -8.73 -0.52 0.87
N GLY A 45 -9.07 -1.57 0.11
CA GLY A 45 -8.66 -1.74 -1.27
C GLY A 45 -9.71 -1.20 -2.24
N THR A 46 -9.43 -1.24 -3.55
CA THR A 46 -10.46 -1.09 -4.59
C THR A 46 -10.04 -1.95 -5.76
N ILE A 47 -10.96 -2.78 -6.23
CA ILE A 47 -10.76 -3.64 -7.40
C ILE A 47 -11.98 -3.48 -8.29
N SER A 48 -11.74 -3.41 -9.61
CA SER A 48 -12.80 -3.43 -10.62
C SER A 48 -12.84 -4.81 -11.26
N PHE A 49 -13.97 -5.50 -11.10
CA PHE A 49 -14.21 -6.81 -11.72
C PHE A 49 -14.98 -6.73 -13.05
N GLN A 50 -15.22 -5.52 -13.57
CA GLN A 50 -15.99 -5.34 -14.81
C GLN A 50 -15.32 -5.99 -16.02
N SER A 51 -14.00 -6.13 -16.00
CA SER A 51 -13.22 -6.81 -17.05
C SER A 51 -13.10 -8.32 -16.84
N PHE A 52 -13.60 -8.87 -15.72
CA PHE A 52 -13.38 -10.27 -15.39
C PHE A 52 -14.36 -11.14 -16.16
N PRO A 53 -13.91 -12.26 -16.76
CA PRO A 53 -14.78 -13.18 -17.45
C PRO A 53 -15.84 -13.71 -16.49
N THR A 54 -17.03 -13.95 -17.01
CA THR A 54 -18.08 -14.68 -16.28
C THR A 54 -17.86 -16.16 -16.57
N PRO A 55 -17.54 -16.99 -15.56
CA PRO A 55 -17.31 -18.40 -15.77
C PRO A 55 -18.58 -19.05 -16.30
N THR A 56 -18.41 -19.95 -17.26
CA THR A 56 -19.45 -20.86 -17.74
C THR A 56 -19.43 -22.20 -17.00
N LYS A 57 -18.36 -22.45 -16.23
CA LYS A 57 -18.19 -23.60 -15.35
C LYS A 57 -19.28 -23.66 -14.27
N LYS A 58 -19.63 -24.89 -13.89
CA LYS A 58 -20.44 -25.18 -12.70
C LYS A 58 -19.73 -24.66 -11.44
N LEU A 59 -20.45 -23.82 -10.68
CA LEU A 59 -20.04 -23.38 -9.35
C LEU A 59 -20.42 -24.44 -8.31
N GLU A 60 -19.48 -24.78 -7.43
CA GLU A 60 -19.74 -25.72 -6.35
C GLU A 60 -20.27 -24.99 -5.11
N GLU A 61 -21.32 -25.53 -4.50
CA GLU A 61 -21.95 -24.91 -3.34
C GLU A 61 -20.99 -24.80 -2.15
N GLU A 62 -20.13 -25.80 -1.98
CA GLU A 62 -19.12 -25.86 -0.92
C GLU A 62 -18.11 -24.72 -1.04
N GLU A 63 -17.65 -24.40 -2.26
CA GLU A 63 -16.73 -23.29 -2.50
C GLU A 63 -17.38 -21.93 -2.16
N VAL A 64 -18.66 -21.76 -2.53
CA VAL A 64 -19.41 -20.52 -2.23
C VAL A 64 -19.61 -20.35 -0.71
N LEU A 65 -19.93 -21.43 0.00
CA LEU A 65 -20.05 -21.42 1.46
C LEU A 65 -18.70 -21.13 2.14
N TYR A 66 -17.62 -21.69 1.61
CA TYR A 66 -16.27 -21.43 2.11
C TYR A 66 -15.88 -19.96 1.94
N MET A 67 -16.11 -19.39 0.75
CA MET A 67 -15.88 -17.97 0.50
C MET A 67 -16.74 -17.07 1.38
N GLN A 68 -17.98 -17.45 1.64
CA GLN A 68 -18.83 -16.75 2.60
C GLN A 68 -18.20 -16.74 4.00
N ALA A 69 -17.71 -17.89 4.48
CA ALA A 69 -17.04 -18.00 5.78
C ALA A 69 -15.77 -17.13 5.86
N LEU A 70 -14.93 -17.15 4.82
CA LEU A 70 -13.75 -16.30 4.72
C LEU A 70 -14.12 -14.80 4.76
N SER A 71 -15.11 -14.38 3.99
CA SER A 71 -15.55 -12.97 3.98
C SER A 71 -16.02 -12.50 5.36
N LYS A 72 -16.66 -13.40 6.13
CA LYS A 72 -17.07 -13.15 7.50
C LYS A 72 -15.88 -12.98 8.43
N GLU A 73 -14.92 -13.88 8.36
CA GLU A 73 -13.74 -13.86 9.20
C GLU A 73 -12.87 -12.62 8.93
N ILE A 74 -12.68 -12.27 7.65
CA ILE A 74 -11.98 -11.05 7.23
C ILE A 74 -12.64 -9.81 7.84
N ALA A 75 -13.97 -9.71 7.75
CA ALA A 75 -14.70 -8.58 8.32
C ALA A 75 -14.52 -8.48 9.85
N GLN A 76 -14.62 -9.61 10.56
CA GLN A 76 -14.40 -9.65 12.01
C GLN A 76 -12.97 -9.23 12.39
N LEU A 77 -11.96 -9.77 11.71
CA LEU A 77 -10.56 -9.44 11.99
C LEU A 77 -10.21 -8.00 11.62
N ALA A 78 -10.88 -7.44 10.60
CA ALA A 78 -10.75 -6.04 10.23
C ALA A 78 -11.28 -5.12 11.34
N GLU A 79 -12.37 -5.50 12.02
CA GLU A 79 -12.87 -4.78 13.20
C GLU A 79 -11.88 -4.87 14.38
N GLU A 80 -11.26 -6.03 14.58
CA GLU A 80 -10.24 -6.27 15.61
C GLU A 80 -8.87 -5.63 15.30
N ARG A 81 -8.72 -4.96 14.14
CA ARG A 81 -7.49 -4.29 13.67
C ARG A 81 -6.26 -5.21 13.55
N LYS A 82 -6.45 -6.52 13.38
CA LYS A 82 -5.36 -7.50 13.19
C LYS A 82 -4.89 -7.53 11.74
N LYS A 83 -4.14 -6.50 11.34
CA LYS A 83 -3.78 -6.25 9.93
C LYS A 83 -3.10 -7.43 9.23
N ASP A 84 -2.20 -8.12 9.90
CA ASP A 84 -1.43 -9.22 9.28
C ASP A 84 -2.33 -10.40 8.92
N LYS A 85 -3.20 -10.81 9.85
CA LYS A 85 -4.18 -11.89 9.62
C LYS A 85 -5.22 -11.51 8.57
N VAL A 86 -5.65 -10.25 8.57
CA VAL A 86 -6.56 -9.74 7.53
C VAL A 86 -5.91 -9.85 6.17
N ALA A 87 -4.63 -9.50 6.03
CA ALA A 87 -3.92 -9.62 4.76
C ALA A 87 -3.82 -11.07 4.29
N GLU A 88 -3.45 -11.99 5.19
CA GLU A 88 -3.37 -13.43 4.90
C GLU A 88 -4.70 -14.00 4.41
N LEU A 89 -5.78 -13.83 5.17
CA LEU A 89 -7.10 -14.34 4.77
C LEU A 89 -7.63 -13.65 3.51
N THR A 90 -7.32 -12.38 3.31
CA THR A 90 -7.68 -11.68 2.07
C THR A 90 -6.96 -12.29 0.88
N THR A 91 -5.66 -12.63 1.01
CA THR A 91 -4.93 -13.29 -0.08
C THR A 91 -5.52 -14.65 -0.40
N GLU A 92 -5.88 -15.45 0.61
CA GLU A 92 -6.58 -16.71 0.41
C GLU A 92 -7.95 -16.51 -0.27
N TYR A 93 -8.75 -15.55 0.22
CA TYR A 93 -10.04 -15.23 -0.36
C TYR A 93 -9.94 -14.86 -1.85
N LEU A 94 -8.96 -14.03 -2.20
CA LEU A 94 -8.71 -13.62 -3.59
C LEU A 94 -8.23 -14.79 -4.45
N ASP A 95 -7.36 -15.64 -3.92
CA ASP A 95 -6.89 -16.85 -4.62
C ASP A 95 -8.06 -17.79 -4.94
N ARG A 96 -8.93 -18.06 -3.94
CA ARG A 96 -10.15 -18.86 -4.14
C ARG A 96 -11.12 -18.22 -5.11
N PHE A 97 -11.28 -16.90 -5.06
CA PHE A 97 -12.09 -16.17 -6.01
C PHE A 97 -11.58 -16.31 -7.45
N VAL A 98 -10.26 -16.24 -7.65
CA VAL A 98 -9.64 -16.47 -8.95
C VAL A 98 -9.90 -17.90 -9.41
N HIS A 99 -9.70 -18.89 -8.54
CA HIS A 99 -9.95 -20.29 -8.86
C HIS A 99 -11.39 -20.52 -9.33
N LEU A 100 -12.35 -19.91 -8.63
CA LEU A 100 -13.78 -20.01 -8.89
C LEU A 100 -14.18 -19.40 -10.25
N LEU A 101 -13.53 -18.31 -10.65
CA LEU A 101 -13.79 -17.65 -11.95
C LEU A 101 -12.96 -18.21 -13.10
N SER A 102 -11.85 -18.91 -12.81
CA SER A 102 -10.95 -19.44 -13.83
C SER A 102 -11.42 -20.80 -14.36
N GLU A 103 -11.46 -20.95 -15.67
CA GLU A 103 -11.67 -22.26 -16.31
C GLU A 103 -10.35 -22.93 -16.66
N THR A 104 -9.34 -22.13 -16.97
CA THR A 104 -8.00 -22.59 -17.32
C THR A 104 -6.94 -21.95 -16.43
N LYS A 105 -5.77 -22.61 -16.35
CA LYS A 105 -4.59 -22.05 -15.68
C LYS A 105 -4.21 -20.67 -16.23
N ARG A 106 -4.37 -20.47 -17.53
CA ARG A 106 -4.06 -19.18 -18.19
C ARG A 106 -4.99 -18.07 -17.71
N ASP A 107 -6.26 -18.38 -17.50
CA ASP A 107 -7.23 -17.42 -16.97
C ASP A 107 -6.91 -17.07 -15.52
N SER A 108 -6.55 -18.07 -14.71
CA SER A 108 -6.09 -17.86 -13.34
C SER A 108 -4.90 -16.87 -13.30
N ASP A 109 -3.87 -17.11 -14.11
CA ASP A 109 -2.69 -16.24 -14.19
C ASP A 109 -3.03 -14.82 -14.69
N TYR A 110 -4.03 -14.68 -15.56
CA TYR A 110 -4.52 -13.39 -16.02
C TYR A 110 -5.27 -12.64 -14.91
N LEU A 111 -6.19 -13.32 -14.22
CA LEU A 111 -6.99 -12.73 -13.15
C LEU A 111 -6.12 -12.32 -11.96
N HIS A 112 -5.11 -13.12 -11.59
CA HIS A 112 -4.13 -12.71 -10.58
C HIS A 112 -3.41 -11.42 -10.96
N ARG A 113 -2.99 -11.28 -12.22
CA ARG A 113 -2.31 -10.07 -12.70
C ARG A 113 -3.23 -8.85 -12.67
N GLU A 114 -4.47 -8.99 -13.10
CA GLU A 114 -5.45 -7.89 -13.04
C GLU A 114 -5.80 -7.49 -11.60
N LEU A 115 -5.96 -8.46 -10.70
CA LEU A 115 -6.14 -8.21 -9.27
C LEU A 115 -4.98 -7.41 -8.67
N LEU A 116 -3.75 -7.90 -8.89
CA LEU A 116 -2.54 -7.26 -8.37
C LEU A 116 -2.36 -5.86 -8.95
N LYS A 117 -2.60 -5.70 -10.25
CA LYS A 117 -2.55 -4.41 -10.92
C LYS A 117 -3.54 -3.42 -10.29
N GLY A 118 -4.80 -3.82 -10.10
CA GLY A 118 -5.81 -2.97 -9.45
C GLY A 118 -5.44 -2.55 -8.02
N LEU A 119 -4.87 -3.48 -7.24
CA LEU A 119 -4.38 -3.19 -5.89
C LEU A 119 -3.20 -2.21 -5.89
N ILE A 120 -2.25 -2.37 -6.82
CA ILE A 120 -1.09 -1.47 -6.95
C ILE A 120 -1.53 -0.08 -7.41
N GLU A 121 -2.35 0.00 -8.45
CA GLU A 121 -2.91 1.27 -8.95
C GLU A 121 -3.65 2.01 -7.84
N PHE A 122 -4.49 1.31 -7.08
CA PHE A 122 -5.17 1.91 -5.94
C PHE A 122 -4.19 2.48 -4.90
N LYS A 123 -3.13 1.76 -4.54
CA LYS A 123 -2.11 2.26 -3.60
C LYS A 123 -1.39 3.50 -4.13
N LEU A 124 -1.06 3.52 -5.42
CA LEU A 124 -0.41 4.66 -6.08
C LEU A 124 -1.35 5.88 -6.10
N THR A 125 -2.61 5.72 -6.50
CA THR A 125 -3.58 6.83 -6.56
C THR A 125 -4.06 7.29 -5.18
N SER A 126 -4.13 6.38 -4.19
CA SER A 126 -4.52 6.73 -2.82
C SER A 126 -3.44 7.54 -2.09
N GLN A 127 -2.17 7.42 -2.46
CA GLN A 127 -1.11 8.30 -1.96
C GLN A 127 -1.27 9.75 -2.46
N GLU A 128 -1.82 9.96 -3.65
CA GLU A 128 -2.04 11.31 -4.19
C GLU A 128 -3.21 12.06 -3.50
N LYS A 129 -4.20 11.33 -2.96
CA LYS A 129 -5.41 11.94 -2.35
C LYS A 129 -5.21 12.45 -0.91
N HIS A 130 -4.21 11.98 -0.17
CA HIS A 130 -3.90 12.51 1.15
C HIS A 130 -3.29 13.92 1.13
N PHE A 131 -3.03 14.49 -0.06
CA PHE A 131 -2.55 15.87 -0.23
C PHE A 131 -3.66 16.91 -0.47
N LYS A 132 -4.95 16.56 -0.35
CA LYS A 132 -6.06 17.53 -0.57
C LYS A 132 -7.16 17.42 0.50
N LEU A 133 -7.06 18.20 1.58
CA LEU A 133 -8.14 19.07 2.12
C LEU A 133 -7.71 19.74 3.45
N VAL A 134 -7.27 20.99 3.40
CA VAL A 134 -7.73 22.04 4.33
C VAL A 134 -7.78 23.34 3.53
N LYS A 135 -8.97 23.75 3.10
CA LYS A 135 -9.32 25.17 2.89
C LYS A 135 -10.84 25.26 2.75
N THR A 136 -11.48 25.39 3.90
CA THR A 136 -12.81 25.98 4.03
C THR A 136 -12.60 27.45 4.34
N VAL A 137 -12.78 28.36 3.38
CA VAL A 137 -13.15 29.77 3.68
C VAL A 137 -14.00 30.31 2.53
N LYS A 138 -15.11 30.93 2.92
CA LYS A 138 -16.08 31.63 2.07
C LYS A 138 -15.52 32.95 1.51
N THR A 139 -16.32 33.52 0.59
CA THR A 139 -16.48 34.94 0.18
C THR A 139 -15.60 35.52 -0.93
N PHE A 140 -16.30 35.89 -2.04
CA PHE A 140 -16.21 37.12 -2.87
C PHE A 140 -14.83 37.55 -3.42
N ASP A 141 -14.63 38.04 -4.65
CA ASP A 141 -15.51 38.58 -5.69
C ASP A 141 -14.78 38.50 -7.07
N LYS A 142 -15.54 38.69 -8.15
CA LYS A 142 -15.14 38.68 -9.57
C LYS A 142 -14.11 39.77 -9.91
N SER A 143 -13.05 39.42 -10.62
CA SER A 143 -12.75 39.91 -11.98
C SER A 143 -11.31 39.59 -12.43
N THR A 144 -11.17 39.36 -13.73
CA THR A 144 -9.94 39.42 -14.56
C THR A 144 -8.99 38.20 -14.60
N LEU A 145 -9.13 37.44 -15.70
CA LEU A 145 -8.12 36.58 -16.35
C LEU A 145 -7.04 37.44 -17.06
N PRO A 146 -6.01 36.88 -17.71
CA PRO A 146 -5.08 35.80 -17.34
C PRO A 146 -3.62 36.15 -17.68
N LYS A 147 -2.61 35.62 -16.97
CA LYS A 147 -1.29 35.17 -17.46
C LYS A 147 -0.27 35.10 -16.32
N THR A 148 0.76 34.30 -16.61
CA THR A 148 2.00 34.02 -15.87
C THR A 148 1.87 33.03 -14.72
N VAL A 149 2.34 31.81 -15.02
CA VAL A 149 2.69 30.77 -14.06
C VAL A 149 3.70 31.36 -13.08
N SER A 150 3.19 31.83 -11.96
CA SER A 150 3.97 32.19 -10.79
C SER A 150 3.96 30.95 -9.92
N VAL A 151 5.11 30.26 -9.86
CA VAL A 151 5.33 29.17 -8.91
C VAL A 151 5.39 29.82 -7.53
N GLU A 152 4.24 29.94 -6.89
CA GLU A 152 4.16 30.33 -5.48
C GLU A 152 4.68 29.16 -4.64
N PHE A 153 5.94 29.30 -4.20
CA PHE A 153 6.55 28.48 -3.17
C PHE A 153 5.78 28.66 -1.86
N GLU A 154 4.70 27.90 -1.67
CA GLU A 154 4.07 27.73 -0.36
C GLU A 154 5.06 26.99 0.55
N LYS A 155 5.72 27.75 1.44
CA LYS A 155 6.56 27.35 2.59
C LYS A 155 6.92 25.87 2.65
N ALA A 156 7.84 25.44 1.79
CA ALA A 156 8.51 24.16 1.95
C ALA A 156 9.29 24.20 3.27
N GLY A 157 8.99 23.31 4.20
CA GLY A 157 9.92 23.00 5.28
C GLY A 157 11.26 22.62 4.64
N TYR A 158 12.29 23.42 4.88
CA TYR A 158 13.63 23.10 4.41
C TYR A 158 14.33 22.31 5.49
N VAL A 159 14.89 21.17 5.12
CA VAL A 159 15.75 20.40 6.00
C VAL A 159 17.21 20.78 5.77
N THR A 160 17.98 20.72 6.84
CA THR A 160 19.43 20.88 6.80
C THR A 160 20.09 19.59 6.26
N PRO A 161 21.34 19.66 5.78
CA PRO A 161 22.09 18.47 5.36
C PRO A 161 22.21 17.41 6.44
N SER A 162 22.35 17.82 7.70
CA SER A 162 22.44 16.93 8.85
C SER A 162 21.12 16.21 9.13
N GLU A 163 19.97 16.88 8.95
CA GLU A 163 18.66 16.24 9.07
C GLU A 163 18.38 15.31 7.88
N ALA A 164 18.74 15.75 6.66
CA ALA A 164 18.65 14.93 5.45
C ALA A 164 19.53 13.66 5.53
N ALA A 165 20.67 13.75 6.19
CA ALA A 165 21.56 12.61 6.46
C ALA A 165 20.86 11.55 7.32
N VAL A 166 20.22 11.98 8.41
CA VAL A 166 19.43 11.10 9.28
C VAL A 166 18.27 10.48 8.53
N ILE A 167 17.51 11.27 7.75
CA ILE A 167 16.37 10.73 6.99
C ILE A 167 16.82 9.77 5.88
N GLY A 168 17.96 10.06 5.25
CA GLY A 168 18.48 9.26 4.14
C GLY A 168 19.31 8.05 4.57
N GLY A 169 19.64 7.90 5.86
CA GLY A 169 20.55 6.88 6.35
C GLY A 169 21.97 7.00 5.73
N VAL A 170 22.42 8.22 5.43
CA VAL A 170 23.71 8.49 4.80
C VAL A 170 24.46 9.59 5.55
N SER A 171 25.78 9.72 5.34
CA SER A 171 26.55 10.79 5.97
C SER A 171 26.19 12.19 5.43
N ASP A 172 26.30 13.23 6.27
CA ASP A 172 26.12 14.64 5.87
C ASP A 172 26.98 15.00 4.64
N GLN A 173 28.23 14.53 4.59
CA GLN A 173 29.12 14.73 3.45
C GLN A 173 28.55 14.17 2.13
N THR A 174 27.85 13.03 2.19
CA THR A 174 27.20 12.42 1.02
C THR A 174 26.03 13.29 0.54
N ILE A 175 25.22 13.82 1.46
CA ILE A 175 24.13 14.74 1.13
C ILE A 175 24.66 16.01 0.49
N ARG A 176 25.74 16.60 1.00
CA ARG A 176 26.37 17.80 0.40
C ARG A 176 26.85 17.53 -1.03
N ARG A 177 27.53 16.40 -1.26
CA ARG A 177 27.94 15.97 -2.60
C ARG A 177 26.75 15.78 -3.54
N TRP A 178 25.62 15.30 -3.04
CA TRP A 178 24.39 15.15 -3.83
C TRP A 178 23.75 16.49 -4.17
N CYS A 179 23.80 17.46 -3.27
CA CYS A 179 23.36 18.84 -3.52
C CYS A 179 24.23 19.49 -4.61
N GLU A 180 25.55 19.36 -4.51
CA GLU A 180 26.49 19.87 -5.52
C GLU A 180 26.30 19.25 -6.90
N LYS A 181 25.94 17.95 -6.95
CA LYS A 181 25.62 17.24 -8.19
C LYS A 181 24.21 17.50 -8.73
N GLY A 182 23.41 18.33 -8.06
CA GLY A 182 22.05 18.66 -8.48
C GLY A 182 21.05 17.52 -8.36
N LYS A 183 21.30 16.51 -7.51
CA LYS A 183 20.29 15.45 -7.24
C LYS A 183 19.01 16.01 -6.61
N PHE A 184 19.11 17.16 -5.96
CA PHE A 184 17.99 17.91 -5.42
C PHE A 184 17.87 19.23 -6.19
N PRO A 185 17.06 19.29 -7.26
CA PRO A 185 17.04 20.43 -8.18
C PRO A 185 16.54 21.74 -7.52
N GLU A 186 15.87 21.65 -6.38
CA GLU A 186 15.39 22.81 -5.61
C GLU A 186 16.18 23.03 -4.31
N ALA A 187 17.30 22.31 -4.10
CA ALA A 187 18.20 22.61 -3.00
C ALA A 187 19.01 23.87 -3.34
N PHE A 188 19.05 24.81 -2.41
CA PHE A 188 19.83 26.03 -2.57
C PHE A 188 20.75 26.26 -1.37
N LYS A 189 21.78 27.08 -1.58
CA LYS A 189 22.70 27.53 -0.55
C LYS A 189 22.27 28.91 -0.08
N THR A 190 22.12 29.07 1.22
CA THR A 190 21.88 30.37 1.86
C THR A 190 23.14 31.25 1.78
N ASP A 191 23.00 32.55 2.02
CA ASP A 191 24.13 33.51 2.01
C ASP A 191 25.24 33.12 3.01
N GLY A 192 24.88 32.43 4.12
CA GLY A 192 25.81 31.87 5.10
C GLY A 192 26.47 30.55 4.68
N GLY A 193 26.27 30.10 3.45
CA GLY A 193 26.89 28.88 2.93
C GLY A 193 26.23 27.57 3.37
N HIS A 194 25.08 27.62 4.04
CA HIS A 194 24.35 26.44 4.45
C HIS A 194 23.35 25.99 3.38
N TRP A 195 23.35 24.70 3.07
CA TRP A 195 22.35 24.10 2.18
C TRP A 195 20.97 24.04 2.85
N ARG A 196 19.94 24.23 2.04
CA ARG A 196 18.53 24.07 2.37
C ARG A 196 17.93 23.14 1.34
N ILE A 197 17.50 21.97 1.79
CA ILE A 197 16.97 20.92 0.93
C ILE A 197 15.46 20.86 1.18
N PRO A 198 14.62 20.95 0.15
CA PRO A 198 13.18 20.82 0.33
C PRO A 198 12.81 19.45 0.92
N GLN A 199 12.00 19.45 1.98
CA GLN A 199 11.57 18.21 2.66
C GLN A 199 10.83 17.25 1.73
N LYS A 200 10.23 17.73 0.63
CA LYS A 200 9.50 16.91 -0.36
C LYS A 200 10.31 15.78 -0.99
N TYR A 201 11.64 15.88 -0.98
CA TYR A 201 12.51 14.81 -1.50
C TYR A 201 12.64 13.63 -0.54
N PHE A 202 12.16 13.78 0.69
CA PHE A 202 12.23 12.76 1.73
C PHE A 202 10.83 12.21 2.00
N LYS A 203 10.72 10.87 2.04
CA LYS A 203 9.44 10.16 2.29
C LYS A 203 9.11 10.04 3.78
N MET A 204 10.08 10.26 4.65
CA MET A 204 9.97 10.09 6.11
C MET A 204 10.18 11.43 6.82
N SER A 205 9.55 11.60 7.98
CA SER A 205 9.85 12.74 8.86
C SER A 205 11.14 12.50 9.64
N ILE A 206 11.74 13.59 10.16
CA ILE A 206 12.94 13.51 11.01
C ILE A 206 12.67 12.65 12.26
N GLU A 207 11.46 12.72 12.82
CA GLU A 207 11.07 11.93 13.99
C GLU A 207 11.03 10.43 13.69
N GLN A 208 10.44 10.04 12.56
CA GLN A 208 10.39 8.64 12.11
C GLN A 208 11.78 8.10 11.79
N ALA A 209 12.65 8.92 11.19
CA ALA A 209 14.02 8.53 10.89
C ALA A 209 14.83 8.28 12.17
N ARG A 210 14.63 9.10 13.21
CA ARG A 210 15.28 8.89 14.53
C ARG A 210 14.78 7.64 15.23
N GLU A 211 13.49 7.34 15.14
CA GLU A 211 12.93 6.11 15.72
C GLU A 211 13.48 4.86 15.02
N ALA A 212 13.57 4.89 13.69
CA ALA A 212 14.17 3.82 12.91
C ALA A 212 15.66 3.61 13.23
N ASP A 213 16.43 4.69 13.34
CA ASP A 213 17.87 4.64 13.68
C ASP A 213 18.08 4.09 15.10
N ALA A 214 17.26 4.50 16.06
CA ALA A 214 17.29 3.97 17.43
C ALA A 214 16.93 2.48 17.48
N PHE A 215 15.94 2.05 16.69
CA PHE A 215 15.55 0.65 16.58
C PHE A 215 16.67 -0.21 15.99
N MET A 216 17.28 0.24 14.89
CA MET A 216 18.40 -0.46 14.24
C MET A 216 19.61 -0.56 15.17
N LYS A 217 19.97 0.53 15.85
CA LYS A 217 21.08 0.53 16.82
C LYS A 217 20.85 -0.47 17.96
N LYS A 218 19.62 -0.58 18.46
CA LYS A 218 19.27 -1.56 19.48
C LYS A 218 19.40 -3.00 18.97
N ALA A 219 18.98 -3.26 17.73
CA ALA A 219 19.12 -4.56 17.11
C ALA A 219 20.60 -4.94 16.88
N ASP A 220 21.43 -3.99 16.46
CA ASP A 220 22.88 -4.19 16.32
C ASP A 220 23.54 -4.48 17.67
N GLU A 221 23.17 -3.76 18.73
CA GLU A 221 23.66 -4.01 20.10
C GLU A 221 23.23 -5.41 20.60
N GLU A 222 21.96 -5.79 20.44
CA GLU A 222 21.46 -7.13 20.82
C GLU A 222 22.14 -8.25 20.01
N THR A 223 22.41 -8.02 18.73
CA THR A 223 23.09 -8.98 17.86
C THR A 223 24.57 -9.12 18.21
N ARG A 224 25.25 -8.02 18.52
CA ARG A 224 26.66 -8.00 18.95
C ARG A 224 26.86 -8.73 20.28
N ASP A 225 25.91 -8.59 21.21
CA ASP A 225 25.96 -9.27 22.52
C ASP A 225 25.68 -10.78 22.39
N GLN A 226 24.92 -11.21 21.37
CA GLN A 226 24.59 -12.63 21.15
C GLN A 226 25.63 -13.40 20.31
N LEU A 227 26.34 -12.73 19.39
CA LEU A 227 27.22 -13.40 18.42
C LEU A 227 28.72 -13.27 18.68
N GLY A 228 29.11 -12.63 19.79
CA GLY A 228 30.53 -12.50 20.17
C GLY A 228 31.22 -11.36 19.41
N GLY A 229 32.03 -10.61 20.15
CA GLY A 229 32.69 -9.38 19.70
C GLY A 229 33.68 -9.53 18.54
N ASP A 230 34.20 -8.36 18.12
CA ASP A 230 35.10 -8.11 16.98
C ASP A 230 35.65 -9.37 16.29
N VAL A 231 35.16 -9.59 15.07
CA VAL A 231 35.84 -10.46 14.12
C VAL A 231 37.13 -9.73 13.74
N ASP A 232 38.24 -10.09 14.40
CA ASP A 232 39.59 -9.71 13.97
C ASP A 232 39.80 -10.33 12.58
N GLU A 233 39.69 -9.52 11.53
CA GLU A 233 39.79 -9.92 10.11
C GLU A 233 41.22 -10.33 9.69
N PHE A 234 42.01 -11.05 10.49
CA PHE A 234 43.31 -11.54 10.05
C PHE A 234 43.73 -12.82 10.78
N ASP A 235 43.24 -13.98 10.33
CA ASP A 235 43.92 -15.27 10.44
C ASP A 235 43.47 -16.16 9.26
N LEU A 236 43.96 -15.83 8.06
CA LEU A 236 43.92 -16.72 6.90
C LEU A 236 45.32 -17.29 6.67
N ASP A 237 45.71 -18.24 7.51
CA ASP A 237 46.81 -19.16 7.19
C ASP A 237 46.32 -20.12 6.10
N LEU A 238 46.46 -19.68 4.85
CA LEU A 238 46.31 -20.51 3.66
C LEU A 238 47.54 -21.40 3.51
N ASP A 239 47.49 -22.58 4.12
CA ASP A 239 48.39 -23.69 3.76
C ASP A 239 48.08 -24.15 2.33
N TYR A 240 48.89 -23.71 1.37
CA TYR A 240 48.96 -24.31 0.04
C TYR A 240 49.91 -25.52 0.11
N SER A 241 49.34 -26.73 0.05
CA SER A 241 50.05 -27.96 -0.31
C SER A 241 49.78 -28.35 -1.75
#